data_AF-D3JH00-F1
#
_entry.id   AF-D3JH00-F1
#
_cell.length_a   1.000
_cell.length_b   1.000
_cell.length_c   1.000
_cell.angle_alpha   90.00
_cell.angle_beta   90.00
_cell.angle_gamma   90.00
#
_symmetry.space_group_name_H-M   'P 1'
#
loop_
_entity.id
_entity.type
_entity.pdbx_description
1 polymer ?
#
loop_
_entity_poly.entity_id
_entity_poly.type
_entity_poly.pdbx_seq_one_letter_code
_entity_poly.pdbx_strand_id
1 'polypeptide(L)'
;TEFCDMRHAWEQVPAEEQAELEALTAHHSIAHSRALCGFTEWPEGYDDLLQKIPRPLVGVHPDTGRKALLTASHIETLTGKSKDETTEFVAELIERATAVPENIYSHRWSVGDFLMWDNRCV
;
A
#
# COMPACT_ATOMS: atom_id res chain seq x y z
N THR A 1 -12.70 -9.40 7.80
CA THR A 1 -11.55 -8.96 6.97
C THR A 1 -12.07 -7.97 5.97
N GLU A 2 -11.34 -6.89 5.72
CA GLU A 2 -11.75 -5.87 4.76
C GLU A 2 -10.73 -5.75 3.64
N PHE A 3 -11.22 -5.43 2.45
CA PHE A 3 -10.43 -5.20 1.24
C PHE A 3 -10.86 -3.88 0.63
N CYS A 4 -9.91 -3.13 0.08
CA CYS A 4 -10.15 -1.87 -0.59
C CYS A 4 -9.85 -2.04 -2.09
N ASP A 5 -10.74 -1.68 -3.01
CA ASP A 5 -10.41 -1.69 -4.44
C ASP A 5 -9.50 -0.50 -4.79
N MET A 6 -8.19 -0.75 -4.81
CA MET A 6 -7.18 0.28 -5.05
C MET A 6 -7.13 0.76 -6.51
N ARG A 7 -7.86 0.10 -7.42
CA ARG A 7 -8.05 0.56 -8.80
C ARG A 7 -9.15 1.61 -8.86
N HIS A 8 -10.27 1.36 -8.17
CA HIS A 8 -11.34 2.35 -8.09
C HIS A 8 -10.91 3.56 -7.25
N ALA A 9 -10.08 3.35 -6.22
CA ALA A 9 -9.42 4.46 -5.51
C ALA A 9 -8.54 5.31 -6.44
N TRP A 10 -7.74 4.67 -7.30
CA TRP A 10 -6.92 5.37 -8.30
C TRP A 10 -7.76 6.19 -9.29
N GLU A 11 -8.86 5.64 -9.80
CA GLU A 11 -9.76 6.31 -10.74
C GLU A 11 -10.40 7.58 -10.18
N GLN A 12 -10.46 7.72 -8.86
CA GLN A 12 -10.99 8.89 -8.16
C GLN A 12 -9.93 9.97 -7.85
N VAL A 13 -8.64 9.67 -8.06
CA VAL A 13 -7.58 10.66 -7.90
C VAL A 13 -7.71 11.71 -9.02
N PRO A 14 -7.73 13.03 -8.71
CA PRO A 14 -7.75 14.08 -9.72
C PRO A 14 -6.59 13.98 -10.71
N ALA A 15 -6.84 14.28 -11.99
CA ALA A 15 -5.88 14.09 -13.06
C ALA A 15 -4.56 14.87 -12.84
N GLU A 16 -4.64 16.04 -12.21
CA GLU A 16 -3.47 16.83 -11.84
C GLU A 16 -2.56 16.12 -10.81
N GLU A 17 -3.15 15.36 -9.89
CA GLU A 17 -2.43 14.63 -8.85
C GLU A 17 -1.86 13.30 -9.37
N GLN A 18 -2.54 12.67 -10.33
CA GLN A 18 -2.12 11.38 -10.90
C GLN A 18 -0.69 11.41 -11.45
N ALA A 19 -0.31 12.49 -12.15
CA ALA A 19 1.04 12.62 -12.71
C ALA A 19 2.12 12.66 -11.62
N GLU A 20 1.84 13.30 -10.49
CA GLU A 20 2.76 13.36 -9.35
C GLU A 20 2.90 11.99 -8.69
N LEU A 21 1.77 11.29 -8.45
CA LEU A 21 1.78 9.96 -7.84
C LEU A 21 2.48 8.90 -8.70
N GLU A 22 2.32 8.97 -10.02
CA GLU A 22 2.99 8.05 -10.96
C GLU A 22 4.51 8.21 -10.98
N ALA A 23 5.03 9.39 -10.64
CA ALA A 23 6.46 9.63 -10.54
C ALA A 23 7.09 9.10 -9.25
N LEU A 24 6.28 8.75 -8.24
CA LEU A 24 6.78 8.33 -6.93
C LEU A 24 7.18 6.85 -6.90
N THR A 25 8.35 6.59 -6.32
CA THR A 25 8.78 5.25 -5.92
C THR A 25 8.66 5.10 -4.41
N ALA A 26 7.93 4.08 -3.97
CA ALA A 26 7.78 3.68 -2.59
C ALA A 26 8.85 2.64 -2.21
N HIS A 27 9.54 2.87 -1.10
CA HIS A 27 10.51 1.93 -0.55
C HIS A 27 9.86 1.15 0.58
N HIS A 28 9.56 -0.12 0.31
CA HIS A 28 8.88 -1.00 1.26
C HIS A 28 9.89 -1.67 2.19
N SER A 29 9.61 -1.65 3.49
CA SER A 29 10.42 -2.24 4.54
C SER A 29 9.52 -2.93 5.56
N ILE A 30 9.76 -4.22 5.79
CA ILE A 30 9.09 -4.94 6.87
C ILE A 30 9.53 -4.40 8.24
N ALA A 31 10.80 -4.02 8.39
CA ALA A 31 11.32 -3.35 9.58
C ALA A 31 10.48 -2.11 9.95
N HIS A 32 10.13 -1.29 8.96
CA HIS A 32 9.30 -0.11 9.18
C HIS A 32 7.93 -0.48 9.74
N SER A 33 7.18 -1.34 9.05
CA SER A 33 5.83 -1.73 9.48
C SER A 33 5.80 -2.39 10.86
N ARG A 34 6.84 -3.13 11.22
CA ARG A 34 6.94 -3.81 12.53
C ARG A 34 7.30 -2.83 13.63
N ALA A 35 8.15 -1.84 13.34
CA ALA A 35 8.43 -0.74 14.27
C ALA A 35 7.18 0.08 14.60
N LEU A 36 6.26 0.28 13.65
CA LEU A 36 4.95 0.93 13.91
C LEU A 36 4.10 0.16 14.94
N CYS A 37 4.29 -1.16 15.05
CA CYS A 37 3.65 -2.00 16.05
C CYS A 37 4.50 -2.22 17.32
N GLY A 38 5.64 -1.53 17.47
CA GLY A 38 6.54 -1.63 18.62
C GLY A 38 7.61 -2.72 18.53
N PHE A 39 7.77 -3.40 17.39
CA PHE A 39 8.79 -4.43 17.19
C PHE A 39 10.01 -3.84 16.46
N THR A 40 11.07 -3.55 17.21
CA THR A 40 12.29 -2.92 16.69
C THR A 40 13.51 -3.83 16.70
N GLU A 41 13.45 -4.96 17.41
CA GLU A 41 14.55 -5.92 17.52
C GLU A 41 14.40 -7.04 16.49
N TRP A 42 15.52 -7.42 15.87
CA TRP A 42 15.58 -8.47 14.84
C TRP A 42 16.69 -9.46 15.18
N PRO A 43 16.47 -10.78 14.99
CA PRO A 43 17.52 -11.77 15.17
C PRO A 43 18.65 -11.59 14.15
N GLU A 44 19.85 -12.07 14.48
CA GLU A 44 20.95 -12.15 13.51
C GLU A 44 20.58 -13.02 12.30
N GLY A 45 21.09 -12.67 11.12
CA GLY A 45 20.85 -13.39 9.87
C GLY A 45 19.56 -13.02 9.12
N TYR A 46 18.87 -11.96 9.54
CA TYR A 46 17.65 -11.45 8.89
C TYR A 46 17.91 -10.31 7.89
N ASP A 47 19.18 -10.00 7.57
CA ASP A 47 19.57 -8.86 6.75
C ASP A 47 18.82 -8.80 5.41
N ASP A 48 18.66 -9.94 4.73
CA ASP A 48 17.94 -10.03 3.45
C ASP A 48 16.45 -9.67 3.59
N LEU A 49 15.81 -10.05 4.70
CA LEU A 49 14.41 -9.72 4.98
C LEU A 49 14.24 -8.22 5.25
N LEU A 50 15.27 -7.57 5.80
CA LEU A 50 15.24 -6.16 6.20
C LEU A 50 15.61 -5.21 5.06
N GLN A 51 15.98 -5.74 3.89
CA GLN A 51 16.25 -4.92 2.71
C GLN A 51 15.01 -4.13 2.30
N LYS A 52 15.23 -2.84 1.99
CA LYS A 52 14.17 -1.97 1.47
C LYS A 52 13.99 -2.26 -0.01
N ILE A 53 12.76 -2.55 -0.42
CA ILE A 53 12.45 -2.90 -1.81
C ILE A 53 11.73 -1.73 -2.48
N PRO A 54 12.32 -1.11 -3.53
CA PRO A 54 11.66 -0.07 -4.29
C PRO A 54 10.55 -0.65 -5.17
N ARG A 55 9.39 -0.01 -5.16
CA ARG A 55 8.22 -0.31 -5.98
C ARG A 55 7.57 1.00 -6.45
N PRO A 56 6.92 1.06 -7.62
CA PRO A 56 6.15 2.23 -7.99
C PRO A 56 4.97 2.41 -7.00
N LEU A 57 4.64 3.65 -6.65
CA LEU A 57 3.44 3.92 -5.83
C LEU A 57 2.15 3.62 -6.61
N VAL A 58 2.19 3.78 -7.93
CA VAL A 58 1.10 3.43 -8.85
C VAL A 58 1.53 2.24 -9.70
N GLY A 59 0.91 1.09 -9.50
CA GLY A 59 1.18 -0.13 -10.26
C GLY A 59 0.28 -0.24 -11.49
N VAL A 60 0.78 -0.85 -12.55
CA VAL A 60 -0.04 -1.30 -13.69
C VAL A 60 -0.23 -2.81 -13.59
N HIS A 61 -1.47 -3.27 -13.50
CA HIS A 61 -1.79 -4.68 -13.43
C HIS A 61 -1.46 -5.37 -14.77
N PRO A 62 -0.58 -6.39 -14.81
CA PRO A 62 -0.04 -6.91 -16.07
C PRO A 62 -1.11 -7.56 -16.96
N ASP A 63 -2.11 -8.20 -16.35
CA ASP A 63 -3.14 -8.93 -17.11
C ASP A 63 -4.31 -8.05 -17.59
N THR A 64 -4.54 -6.90 -16.94
CA THR A 64 -5.73 -6.04 -17.19
C THR A 64 -5.38 -4.64 -17.69
N GLY A 65 -4.12 -4.21 -17.54
CA GLY A 65 -3.68 -2.86 -17.86
C GLY A 65 -4.20 -1.77 -16.92
N ARG A 66 -5.06 -2.09 -15.95
CA ARG A 66 -5.60 -1.11 -14.99
C ARG A 66 -4.49 -0.65 -14.03
N LYS A 67 -4.52 0.63 -13.70
CA LYS A 67 -3.67 1.21 -12.66
C LYS A 67 -4.28 1.01 -11.28
N ALA A 68 -3.44 0.88 -10.26
CA ALA A 68 -3.84 0.78 -8.86
C ALA A 68 -2.85 1.50 -7.96
N LEU A 69 -3.34 2.11 -6.88
CA LEU A 69 -2.52 2.64 -5.80
C LEU A 69 -1.94 1.48 -4.98
N LEU A 70 -0.62 1.33 -4.94
CA LEU A 70 0.06 0.26 -4.21
C LEU A 70 0.48 0.73 -2.81
N THR A 71 -0.47 1.22 -2.02
CA THR A 71 -0.20 1.68 -0.65
C THR A 71 -0.06 0.49 0.30
N ALA A 72 0.79 0.63 1.32
CA ALA A 72 0.97 -0.38 2.36
C ALA A 72 1.59 0.23 3.60
N SER A 73 1.33 -0.36 4.77
CA SER A 73 2.02 -0.03 6.02
C SER A 73 3.54 -0.32 5.98
N HIS A 74 4.00 -1.02 4.95
CA HIS A 74 5.42 -1.29 4.71
C HIS A 74 6.16 -0.11 4.06
N ILE A 75 5.46 0.89 3.50
CA ILE A 75 6.12 2.02 2.83
C ILE A 75 6.81 2.89 3.89
N GLU A 76 8.14 2.91 3.88
CA GLU A 76 8.91 3.71 4.81
C GLU A 76 9.25 5.11 4.25
N THR A 77 9.62 5.15 2.98
CA THR A 77 10.01 6.41 2.31
C THR A 77 9.52 6.42 0.86
N LEU A 78 9.00 7.58 0.45
CA LEU A 78 8.76 7.90 -0.95
C LEU A 78 9.93 8.72 -1.51
N THR A 79 10.23 8.57 -2.79
CA THR A 79 11.25 9.38 -3.46
C THR A 79 11.02 10.87 -3.22
N GLY A 80 12.06 11.57 -2.74
CA GLY A 80 12.00 13.02 -2.49
C GLY A 80 11.26 13.43 -1.21
N LYS A 81 10.80 12.49 -0.38
CA LYS A 81 10.15 12.77 0.91
C LYS A 81 10.96 12.17 2.06
N SER A 82 10.94 12.83 3.21
CA SER A 82 11.41 12.27 4.47
C SER A 82 10.47 11.14 4.95
N LYS A 83 10.90 10.39 5.97
CA LYS A 83 10.10 9.32 6.56
C LYS A 83 8.80 9.83 7.20
N ASP A 84 8.86 10.95 7.89
CA ASP A 84 7.67 11.53 8.55
C ASP A 84 6.67 12.04 7.52
N GLU A 85 7.15 12.81 6.52
CA GLU A 85 6.32 13.25 5.38
C GLU A 85 5.73 12.06 4.61
N THR A 86 6.50 10.97 4.44
CA THR A 86 6.00 9.75 3.80
C THR A 86 4.90 9.10 4.62
N THR A 87 5.08 9.02 5.94
CA THR A 87 4.11 8.36 6.84
C THR A 87 2.79 9.10 6.82
N GLU A 88 2.81 10.43 6.93
CA GLU A 88 1.62 11.28 6.84
C GLU A 88 0.95 11.17 5.47
N PHE A 89 1.73 11.26 4.39
CA PHE A 89 1.23 11.18 3.01
C PHE A 89 0.57 9.83 2.69
N VAL A 90 1.20 8.72 3.11
CA VAL A 90 0.63 7.37 2.89
C VAL A 90 -0.63 7.19 3.73
N ALA A 91 -0.68 7.71 4.95
CA ALA A 91 -1.87 7.67 5.79
C ALA A 91 -3.04 8.42 5.13
N GLU A 92 -2.79 9.62 4.59
CA GLU A 92 -3.81 10.41 3.88
C GLU A 92 -4.35 9.67 2.64
N LEU A 93 -3.46 9.05 1.83
CA LEU A 93 -3.89 8.27 0.67
C LEU A 93 -4.74 7.06 1.07
N ILE A 94 -4.37 6.36 2.15
CA ILE A 94 -5.15 5.23 2.68
C ILE A 94 -6.50 5.72 3.20
N GLU A 95 -6.53 6.83 3.93
CA GLU A 95 -7.77 7.44 4.44
C GLU A 95 -8.70 7.82 3.29
N ARG A 96 -8.20 8.52 2.27
CA ARG A 96 -8.98 8.87 1.07
C ARG A 96 -9.53 7.64 0.35
N ALA A 97 -8.70 6.61 0.16
CA ALA A 97 -9.12 5.38 -0.51
C ALA A 97 -10.19 4.63 0.30
N THR A 98 -10.05 4.59 1.63
CA THR A 98 -10.96 3.82 2.51
C THR A 98 -12.21 4.59 2.92
N ALA A 99 -12.21 5.91 2.81
CA ALA A 99 -13.37 6.76 3.08
C ALA A 99 -14.50 6.59 2.05
N VAL A 100 -14.21 6.00 0.88
CA VAL A 100 -15.19 5.73 -0.18
C VAL A 100 -15.77 4.33 0.04
N PRO A 101 -17.03 4.19 0.48
CA PRO A 101 -17.60 2.89 0.85
C PRO A 101 -17.63 1.90 -0.32
N GLU A 102 -17.74 2.39 -1.56
CA GLU A 102 -17.74 1.58 -2.78
C GLU A 102 -16.40 0.87 -3.03
N ASN A 103 -15.30 1.36 -2.42
CA ASN A 103 -14.02 0.67 -2.45
C ASN A 103 -14.00 -0.54 -1.50
N ILE A 104 -14.88 -0.58 -0.50
CA ILE A 104 -14.73 -1.49 0.64
C ILE A 104 -15.59 -2.73 0.48
N TYR A 105 -14.92 -3.87 0.47
CA TYR A 105 -15.55 -5.17 0.70
C TYR A 105 -15.23 -5.65 2.11
N SER A 106 -16.27 -5.79 2.95
CA SER A 106 -16.16 -6.33 4.31
C SER A 106 -16.66 -7.77 4.36
N HIS A 107 -15.74 -8.72 4.56
CA HIS A 107 -16.04 -10.14 4.66
C HIS A 107 -16.29 -10.55 6.12
N ARG A 108 -17.49 -11.05 6.37
CA ARG A 108 -17.88 -11.71 7.62
C ARG A 108 -17.68 -13.22 7.50
N TRP A 109 -16.62 -13.70 8.15
CA TRP A 109 -16.24 -15.11 8.14
C TRP A 109 -17.30 -16.04 8.73
N SER A 110 -17.45 -17.19 8.07
CA SER A 110 -18.13 -18.38 8.54
C SER A 110 -17.19 -19.60 8.49
N VAL A 111 -17.48 -20.63 9.30
CA VAL A 111 -16.68 -21.86 9.29
C VAL A 111 -16.75 -22.51 7.90
N GLY A 112 -15.59 -22.74 7.29
CA GLY A 112 -15.46 -23.33 5.96
C GLY A 112 -15.25 -22.32 4.83
N ASP A 113 -15.32 -21.02 5.11
CA ASP A 113 -15.05 -19.99 4.11
C ASP A 113 -13.59 -20.05 3.64
N PHE A 114 -13.40 -19.82 2.36
CA PHE A 114 -12.11 -19.61 1.72
C PHE A 114 -12.21 -18.35 0.86
N LEU A 115 -11.32 -17.40 1.13
CA LEU A 115 -11.27 -16.13 0.41
C LEU A 115 -9.90 -15.97 -0.22
N MET A 116 -9.88 -15.58 -1.48
CA MET A 116 -8.67 -15.30 -2.25
C MET A 116 -8.80 -13.90 -2.85
N TRP A 117 -7.69 -13.18 -2.89
CA TRP A 117 -7.61 -11.82 -3.40
C TRP A 117 -6.32 -11.62 -4.19
N ASP A 118 -6.28 -10.55 -4.98
CA ASP A 118 -5.11 -10.16 -5.77
C ASP A 118 -4.40 -8.97 -5.11
N ASN A 119 -3.25 -9.23 -4.47
CA ASN A 119 -2.43 -8.20 -3.82
C ASN A 119 -1.91 -7.11 -4.77
N ARG A 120 -2.06 -7.26 -6.09
CA ARG A 120 -1.67 -6.25 -7.08
C ARG A 120 -2.72 -5.13 -7.22
N CYS A 121 -3.89 -5.26 -6.60
CA CYS A 121 -4.98 -4.29 -6.74
C CYS A 121 -5.89 -4.11 -5.53
N VAL A 122 -5.56 -4.67 -4.37
CA VAL A 122 -6.33 -4.51 -3.12
C VAL A 122 -5.49 -3.95 -1.98
#